data_AF-A0A926NM38-F1
#
_entry.id   AF-A0A926NM38-F1
#
_cell.length_a   1.000
_cell.length_b   1.000
_cell.length_c   1.000
_cell.angle_alpha   90.00
_cell.angle_beta   90.00
_cell.angle_gamma   90.00
#
_symmetry.space_group_name_H-M   'P 1'
#
loop_
_entity.id
_entity.type
_entity.pdbx_description
1 polymer ?
#
loop_
_entity_poly.entity_id
_entity_poly.type
_entity_poly.pdbx_seq_one_letter_code
_entity_poly.pdbx_strand_id
1 'polypeptide(L)' 'MSRFLKNALEEQRNYYYQKLKLIGVYNHEVLSNMTISELKQEYYYFYHSIPSKKKRSKLS' A
#
# COMPACT_ATOMS: atom_id res chain seq x y z
N MET A 1 -16.47 -9.58 17.37
CA MET A 1 -15.52 -8.54 16.90
C MET A 1 -15.80 -7.25 17.64
N SER A 2 -14.86 -6.73 18.44
CA SER A 2 -15.06 -5.47 19.15
C SER A 2 -15.08 -4.29 18.17
N ARG A 3 -15.79 -3.20 18.53
CA ARG A 3 -15.85 -1.97 17.73
C ARG A 3 -14.47 -1.37 17.48
N PHE A 4 -13.58 -1.48 18.47
CA PHE A 4 -12.18 -1.06 18.36
C PHE A 4 -11.41 -1.80 17.26
N LEU A 5 -11.56 -3.12 17.18
CA LEU A 5 -10.85 -3.92 16.17
C LEU A 5 -11.32 -3.58 14.75
N LYS A 6 -12.63 -3.33 14.58
CA LYS A 6 -13.19 -2.88 13.30
C LYS A 6 -12.63 -1.52 12.89
N ASN A 7 -12.62 -0.55 13.81
CA ASN A 7 -12.10 0.79 13.54
C ASN A 7 -10.61 0.74 13.16
N ALA A 8 -9.79 -0.03 13.89
CA ALA A 8 -8.37 -0.17 13.59
C ALA A 8 -8.12 -0.79 12.21
N LEU A 9 -8.94 -1.77 11.81
CA LEU A 9 -8.89 -2.38 10.47
C LEU A 9 -9.29 -1.37 9.38
N GLU A 10 -10.32 -0.55 9.63
CA GLU A 10 -10.74 0.49 8.68
C GLU A 10 -9.68 1.59 8.54
N GLU A 11 -9.05 2.02 9.64
CA GLU A 11 -7.93 2.98 9.61
C GLU A 11 -6.75 2.42 8.82
N GLN A 12 -6.38 1.16 9.07
CA GLN A 12 -5.30 0.50 8.34
C GLN A 12 -5.63 0.38 6.84
N ARG A 13 -6.87 0.04 6.50
CA ARG A 13 -7.34 -0.01 5.11
C ARG A 13 -7.22 1.35 4.45
N ASN A 14 -7.72 2.40 5.11
CA ASN A 14 -7.73 3.75 4.58
C ASN A 14 -6.30 4.28 4.38
N TYR A 15 -5.37 3.94 5.29
CA TYR A 15 -3.95 4.27 5.14
C TYR A 15 -3.37 3.75 3.81
N TYR A 16 -3.49 2.46 3.53
CA TYR A 16 -2.95 1.89 2.28
C TYR A 16 -3.68 2.40 1.05
N TYR A 17 -5.01 2.53 1.14
CA TYR A 17 -5.85 3.10 0.08
C TYR A 17 -5.36 4.49 -0.34
N GLN A 18 -5.14 5.41 0.61
CA GLN A 18 -4.67 6.76 0.31
C GLN A 18 -3.26 6.76 -0.27
N LYS A 19 -2.36 5.92 0.25
CA LYS A 19 -1.01 5.79 -0.30
C LYS A 19 -1.03 5.34 -1.75
N LEU A 20 -1.79 4.30 -2.08
CA LEU A 20 -1.92 3.81 -3.45
C LEU A 20 -2.63 4.80 -4.38
N LYS A 21 -3.66 5.49 -3.87
CA LYS A 21 -4.34 6.57 -4.61
C LYS A 21 -3.37 7.70 -4.98
N LEU A 22 -2.45 8.08 -4.09
CA LEU A 22 -1.44 9.10 -4.35
C LEU A 22 -0.40 8.70 -5.40
N ILE A 23 -0.11 7.40 -5.53
CA ILE A 23 0.76 6.90 -6.61
C ILE A 23 0.05 7.04 -7.97
N GLY A 24 -1.29 6.98 -7.98
CA GLY A 24 -2.10 7.18 -9.18
C GLY A 24 -2.15 5.98 -10.12
N VAL A 25 -1.69 4.81 -9.68
CA VAL A 25 -1.66 3.57 -10.49
C VAL A 25 -3.04 2.92 -10.58
N TYR A 26 -3.86 3.06 -9.54
CA TYR A 26 -5.19 2.46 -9.47
C TYR A 26 -6.28 3.52 -9.34
N ASN A 27 -7.41 3.27 -10.00
CA ASN A 27 -8.61 4.08 -9.87
C ASN A 27 -9.38 3.73 -8.57
N HIS A 28 -10.36 4.56 -8.22
CA HIS A 28 -11.15 4.38 -6.99
C HIS A 28 -11.85 3.02 -6.93
N GLU A 29 -12.39 2.56 -8.05
CA GLU A 29 -13.15 1.31 -8.16
C GLU A 29 -12.28 0.08 -7.86
N VAL A 30 -11.09 0.02 -8.45
CA VAL A 30 -10.12 -1.04 -8.20
C VAL A 30 -9.67 -1.04 -6.74
N LEU A 31 -9.31 0.12 -6.19
CA LEU A 31 -8.89 0.23 -4.79
C LEU A 31 -10.00 -0.09 -3.79
N SER A 32 -11.26 0.21 -4.14
CA SER A 32 -12.41 -0.07 -3.28
C SER A 32 -12.74 -1.56 -3.22
N ASN A 33 -12.50 -2.29 -4.31
CA ASN A 33 -12.70 -3.74 -4.38
C ASN A 33 -11.58 -4.55 -3.72
N MET A 34 -10.42 -3.93 -3.45
CA MET A 34 -9.30 -4.60 -2.78
C MET A 34 -9.52 -4.79 -1.27
N THR A 35 -9.08 -5.95 -0.80
CA THR A 35 -8.93 -6.29 0.61
C THR A 35 -7.72 -5.58 1.23
N ILE A 36 -7.66 -5.52 2.57
CA ILE A 36 -6.53 -4.90 3.30
C ILE A 36 -5.20 -5.59 2.96
N SER A 37 -5.19 -6.91 2.80
CA SER A 37 -4.00 -7.68 2.46
C SER A 37 -3.48 -7.34 1.07
N GLU A 38 -4.38 -7.22 0.08
CA GLU A 38 -4.02 -6.81 -1.29
C GLU A 38 -3.48 -5.38 -1.30
N LEU A 39 -4.16 -4.43 -0.65
CA LEU A 39 -3.68 -3.05 -0.53
C LEU A 39 -2.29 -2.99 0.14
N LYS A 40 -2.05 -3.82 1.16
CA LYS A 40 -0.74 -3.92 1.83
C LYS A 40 0.33 -4.49 0.90
N GLN A 41 0.00 -5.52 0.13
CA GLN A 41 0.92 -6.14 -0.83
C GLN A 41 1.30 -5.16 -1.94
N GLU A 42 0.32 -4.47 -2.52
CA GLU A 42 0.55 -3.43 -3.52
C GLU A 42 1.38 -2.29 -2.93
N TYR A 43 1.02 -1.81 -1.73
CA TYR A 43 1.80 -0.79 -1.03
C TYR A 43 3.26 -1.24 -0.86
N TYR A 44 3.50 -2.48 -0.43
CA TYR A 44 4.84 -3.01 -0.30
C TYR A 44 5.55 -3.11 -1.66
N TYR A 45 4.84 -3.52 -2.71
CA TYR A 45 5.38 -3.59 -4.05
C TYR A 45 5.87 -2.21 -4.53
N PHE A 46 5.04 -1.17 -4.42
CA PHE A 46 5.38 0.18 -4.89
C PHE A 46 6.39 0.90 -3.99
N TYR A 47 6.30 0.77 -2.67
CA TYR A 47 7.15 1.53 -1.74
C TYR A 47 8.42 0.79 -1.30
N HIS A 48 8.45 -0.54 -1.35
CA HIS A 48 9.58 -1.35 -0.90
C HIS A 48 10.15 -2.29 -1.95
N SER A 49 9.34 -2.76 -2.91
CA SER A 49 9.80 -3.67 -3.95
C SER A 49 10.27 -2.98 -5.22
N ILE A 50 9.96 -1.70 -5.42
CA ILE A 50 10.71 -0.89 -6.40
C ILE A 50 12.12 -0.81 -5.84
N PRO A 51 13.12 -1.49 -6.45
CA PRO A 51 14.49 -1.28 -6.07
C PRO A 51 14.73 0.18 -6.41
N SER A 52 14.81 1.02 -5.40
CA SER A 52 15.01 2.45 -5.45
C SER A 52 16.33 2.74 -6.14
N LYS A 53 16.40 2.57 -7.47
CA LYS A 53 17.62 2.53 -8.28
C LYS A 53 18.81 2.20 -7.39
N LYS A 54 18.83 1.01 -6.78
CA LYS A 54 19.84 0.64 -5.77
C LYS A 54 21.16 1.04 -6.40
N LYS A 55 21.72 2.17 -5.91
CA LYS A 55 22.78 2.88 -6.63
C LYS A 55 23.79 1.82 -6.95
N ARG A 56 24.02 1.59 -8.26
CA ARG A 56 25.03 0.65 -8.73
C ARG A 56 26.24 0.82 -7.82
N SER A 57 26.58 -0.25 -7.12
CA SER A 57 27.90 -0.43 -6.54
C SER A 57 28.95 0.06 -7.54
N LYS A 58 29.68 1.10 -7.18
CA LYS A 58 31.12 1.17 -7.42
C LYS A 58 31.70 1.09 -6.00
N LEU A 59 32.09 -0.08 -5.52
CA LEU A 59 33.46 -0.61 -5.69
C LEU A 59 34.45 0.55 -5.89
N SER A 60 34.95 1.06 -4.75
CA SER A 60 36.22 1.75 -4.64
C SER A 60 37.19 0.81 -3.97
#